data_AF-A0A0C3G275-F1
#
_entry.id   AF-A0A0C3G275-F1
#
_cell.length_a   1.000
_cell.length_b   1.000
_cell.length_c   1.000
_cell.angle_alpha   90.00
_cell.angle_beta   90.00
_cell.angle_gamma   90.00
#
_symmetry.space_group_name_H-M   'P 1'
#
loop_
_entity.id
_entity.type
_entity.pdbx_description
1 polymer ?
#
loop_
_entity_poly.entity_id
_entity_poly.type
_entity_poly.pdbx_seq_one_letter_code
_entity_poly.pdbx_strand_id
1 'polypeptide(L)' 'ESCIKGHRSSSCKHSDRPLFEIKKKGRPVSQCEKCRKLRQSKRVHSKCLCNS' A
#
# COMPACT_ATOMS: atom_id res chain seq x y z
N GLU A 1 -4.35 3.66 -24.59
CA GLU A 1 -4.18 5.02 -24.05
C GLU A 1 -4.49 5.10 -22.55
N SER A 2 -3.44 4.99 -21.73
CA SER A 2 -3.47 4.54 -20.33
C SER A 2 -3.42 5.66 -19.31
N CYS A 3 -4.35 5.71 -18.34
CA CYS A 3 -4.17 6.43 -17.07
C CYS A 3 -4.87 5.78 -15.85
N ILE A 4 -4.59 4.50 -15.62
CA ILE A 4 -4.95 3.75 -14.38
C ILE A 4 -3.73 3.08 -13.71
N LYS A 5 -2.55 3.19 -14.33
CA LYS A 5 -1.26 2.77 -13.77
C LYS A 5 -0.16 3.55 -14.51
N GLY A 6 0.73 4.23 -13.77
CA GLY A 6 2.02 4.70 -14.33
C GLY A 6 2.22 6.20 -14.54
N HIS A 7 1.29 7.08 -14.17
CA HIS A 7 1.54 8.54 -14.15
C HIS A 7 0.90 9.16 -12.91
N ARG A 8 1.37 10.34 -12.50
CA ARG A 8 0.84 11.07 -11.34
C ARG A 8 -0.53 11.65 -11.69
N SER A 9 -1.54 11.43 -10.84
CA SER A 9 -2.89 11.96 -11.05
C SER A 9 -2.91 13.48 -11.25
N SER A 10 -1.97 14.20 -10.64
CA SER A 10 -1.78 15.65 -10.81
C SER A 10 -1.38 16.08 -12.22
N SER A 11 -0.88 15.16 -13.05
CA SER A 11 -0.43 15.39 -14.42
C SER A 11 -1.39 14.83 -15.48
N CYS A 12 -2.51 14.25 -15.03
CA CYS A 12 -3.57 13.67 -15.85
C CYS A 12 -4.50 14.78 -16.36
N LYS A 13 -4.69 14.93 -17.68
CA LYS A 13 -5.54 15.97 -18.30
C LYS A 13 -6.74 15.43 -19.09
N HIS A 14 -7.13 14.17 -18.88
CA HIS A 14 -8.24 13.56 -19.62
C HIS A 14 -9.57 13.83 -18.89
N SER A 15 -10.47 14.57 -19.53
CA SER A 15 -11.80 14.92 -19.00
C SER A 15 -12.94 14.06 -19.56
N ASP A 16 -12.67 13.32 -20.64
CA ASP A 16 -13.64 12.52 -21.40
C ASP A 16 -13.85 11.08 -20.86
N ARG A 17 -13.31 10.74 -19.68
CA ARG A 17 -13.25 9.36 -19.20
C ARG A 17 -14.20 9.13 -18.01
N PRO A 18 -14.97 8.03 -17.99
CA PRO A 18 -15.75 7.66 -16.81
C PRO A 18 -14.82 7.37 -15.62
N LEU A 19 -15.14 7.94 -14.46
CA LEU A 19 -14.45 7.67 -13.20
C LEU A 19 -14.83 6.26 -12.72
N PHE A 20 -13.83 5.42 -12.48
CA PHE A 20 -14.00 4.11 -11.84
C PHE A 20 -13.52 4.18 -10.39
N GLU A 21 -14.29 3.59 -9.46
CA GLU A 21 -13.84 3.44 -8.08
C GLU A 21 -12.68 2.46 -8.01
N ILE A 22 -11.47 2.98 -7.74
CA ILE A 22 -10.30 2.14 -7.49
C ILE A 22 -10.33 1.72 -6.02
N LYS A 23 -10.60 0.44 -5.77
CA LYS A 23 -10.47 -0.14 -4.43
C LYS A 23 -9.06 0.09 -3.91
N LYS A 24 -8.95 0.51 -2.65
CA LYS A 24 -7.65 0.73 -1.97
C LYS A 24 -6.86 -0.59 -1.96
N LYS A 25 -5.87 -0.74 -2.84
CA LYS A 25 -4.84 -1.78 -2.68
C LYS A 25 -3.91 -1.35 -1.56
N GLY A 26 -4.21 -1.78 -0.34
CA GLY A 26 -3.24 -1.73 0.75
C GLY A 26 -2.08 -2.68 0.47
N ARG A 27 -0.86 -2.30 0.85
CA ARG A 27 0.25 -3.25 0.91
C ARG A 27 -0.13 -4.35 1.91
N PRO A 28 -0.03 -5.64 1.56
CA PRO A 28 -0.25 -6.71 2.53
C PRO A 28 0.71 -6.52 3.70
N VAL A 29 0.27 -6.88 4.91
CA VAL A 29 1.13 -6.77 6.09
C VAL A 29 2.34 -7.69 5.93
N SER A 30 3.54 -7.13 6.01
CA SER A 30 4.80 -7.87 5.87
C SER A 30 5.32 -8.45 7.19
N GLN A 31 4.56 -8.30 8.28
CA GLN A 31 4.93 -8.72 9.64
C GLN A 31 3.79 -9.51 10.26
N CYS A 32 4.12 -10.56 11.01
CA CYS A 32 3.14 -11.29 11.81
C CYS A 32 2.57 -10.40 12.92
N GLU A 33 1.44 -10.80 13.49
CA GLU A 33 0.75 -10.03 14.53
C GLU A 33 1.64 -9.77 15.76
N LYS A 34 2.42 -10.76 16.18
CA LYS A 34 3.36 -10.66 17.31
C LYS A 34 4.42 -9.58 17.08
N CYS A 35 5.11 -9.61 15.94
CA CYS A 35 6.13 -8.61 15.60
C CYS A 35 5.53 -7.22 15.46
N ARG A 36 4.31 -7.11 14.92
CA ARG A 36 3.59 -5.83 14.83
C ARG A 36 3.30 -5.25 16.22
N LYS A 37 2.81 -6.08 17.16
CA LYS A 37 2.55 -5.66 18.55
C LYS A 37 3.83 -5.22 19.25
N LEU A 38 4.93 -5.95 19.09
CA LEU A 38 6.24 -5.58 19.68
C LEU A 38 6.75 -4.24 19.15
N ARG A 39 6.55 -3.96 17.86
CA ARG A 39 6.91 -2.66 17.28
C ARG A 39 6.07 -1.53 17.87
N GLN A 40 4.78 -1.76 18.07
CA GLN A 40 3.88 -0.74 18.62
C GLN A 40 4.11 -0.50 20.12
N SER A 41 4.22 -1.56 20.90
CA SER A 41 4.33 -1.46 22.36
C SER A 41 5.75 -1.18 22.85
N LYS A 42 6.77 -1.73 22.16
CA LYS A 42 8.17 -1.65 22.59
C LYS A 42 9.07 -0.86 21.64
N ARG A 43 8.52 -0.29 20.55
CA ARG A 43 9.29 0.44 19.53
C ARG A 43 10.46 -0.39 18.97
N VAL A 44 10.30 -1.72 18.88
CA VAL A 44 11.32 -2.61 18.35
C VAL A 44 11.20 -2.71 16.83
N HIS A 45 12.25 -2.33 16.12
CA HIS A 45 12.32 -2.33 14.65
C HIS A 45 13.17 -3.49 14.13
N SER A 46 12.71 -4.73 14.31
CA SER A 46 13.37 -5.92 13.76
C SER A 46 12.68 -6.44 12.49
N LYS A 47 13.45 -7.11 11.63
CA LYS A 47 12.91 -7.87 10.49
C LYS A 47 12.09 -9.04 11.03
N CYS A 48 10.86 -9.21 10.53
CA CYS A 48 10.02 -10.34 10.91
C CYS A 48 10.54 -11.61 10.20
N LEU A 49 11.11 -12.54 10.97
CA LEU A 49 11.64 -13.84 10.49
C LEU A 49 10.78 -15.03 10.99
N CYS A 50 9.57 -14.78 11.48
CA CYS A 50 8.71 -15.82 12.07
C CYS A 50 8.20 -16.90 11.09
N ASN A 51 8.55 -16.79 9.80
CA ASN A 51 8.09 -17.68 8.74
C ASN A 51 9.25 -18.03 7.77
N SER A 52 10.48 -17.99 8.30
CA SER A 52 11.73 -18.43 7.66
C SER A 52 12.17 -19.74 8.28
#